data_AF-A0A929DJB8-F1
#
_entry.id   AF-A0A929DJB8-F1
#
_cell.length_a   1.000
_cell.length_b   1.000
_cell.length_c   1.000
_cell.angle_alpha   90.00
_cell.angle_beta   90.00
_cell.angle_gamma   90.00
#
_symmetry.space_group_name_H-M   'P 1'
#
loop_
_entity.id
_entity.type
_entity.pdbx_description
1 polymer ?
#
loop_
_entity_poly.entity_id
_entity_poly.type
_entity_poly.pdbx_seq_one_letter_code
_entity_poly.pdbx_strand_id
1 'polypeptide(L)' 'MFKNYLTVAFRNIRRNKAITFINLSGFAVGITACILITFWIVDEFKYDKFHKKSDRIYRIIVFEDTKQPRTPHPMAMA' A
#
# COMPACT_ATOMS: atom_id res chain seq x y z
N MET A 1 -26.08 5.92 -29.69
CA MET A 1 -24.88 5.31 -30.31
C MET A 1 -24.01 4.51 -29.33
N PHE A 2 -23.75 4.99 -28.10
CA PHE A 2 -22.95 4.27 -27.07
C PHE A 2 -23.39 2.83 -26.77
N LYS A 3 -24.71 2.58 -26.80
CA LYS A 3 -25.29 1.23 -26.64
C LYS A 3 -24.75 0.23 -27.68
N ASN A 4 -24.59 0.65 -28.94
CA ASN A 4 -24.12 -0.23 -30.00
C ASN A 4 -22.64 -0.62 -29.82
N TYR A 5 -21.80 0.34 -29.40
CA TYR A 5 -20.39 0.08 -29.11
C TYR A 5 -20.23 -0.87 -27.92
N LEU A 6 -21.02 -0.70 -26.86
CA LEU A 6 -21.04 -1.64 -25.73
C LEU A 6 -21.46 -3.04 -26.17
N THR A 7 -22.50 -3.17 -26.99
CA THR A 7 -22.94 -4.48 -27.51
C THR A 7 -21.87 -5.15 -28.36
N VAL A 8 -21.17 -4.39 -29.22
CA VAL A 8 -20.07 -4.91 -30.06
C VAL A 8 -18.87 -5.33 -29.20
N ALA A 9 -18.49 -4.52 -28.22
CA ALA A 9 -17.40 -4.84 -27.30
C ALA A 9 -17.68 -6.12 -26.50
N PHE A 10 -18.90 -6.26 -25.96
CA PHE A 10 -19.30 -7.46 -25.22
C PHE A 10 -19.29 -8.72 -26.09
N ARG A 11 -19.72 -8.60 -27.35
CA ARG A 11 -19.69 -9.72 -28.31
C ARG A 11 -18.26 -10.11 -28.67
N ASN A 12 -17.34 -9.15 -28.77
CA ASN A 12 -15.92 -9.40 -29.04
C ASN A 12 -15.22 -10.07 -27.85
N ILE A 13 -15.46 -9.60 -26.63
CA ILE A 13 -14.97 -10.21 -25.38
C ILE A 13 -15.45 -11.65 -25.25
N ARG A 14 -16.74 -11.91 -25.57
CA ARG A 14 -17.32 -13.25 -25.52
C ARG A 14 -16.78 -14.20 -26.60
N ARG A 15 -16.25 -13.69 -27.71
CA ARG A 15 -15.61 -14.48 -28.77
C ARG A 15 -14.15 -14.83 -28.43
N ASN A 16 -13.42 -13.91 -27.80
CA ASN A 16 -12.00 -14.07 -27.47
C ASN A 16 -11.74 -14.24 -25.95
N LYS A 17 -12.53 -15.10 -25.29
CA LYS A 17 -12.55 -15.21 -23.82
C LYS A 17 -11.21 -15.54 -23.19
N ALA A 18 -10.44 -16.45 -23.78
CA ALA A 18 -9.16 -16.89 -23.20
C ALA A 18 -8.13 -15.75 -23.16
N ILE A 19 -7.98 -15.02 -24.26
CA ILE A 19 -7.02 -13.91 -24.36
C ILE A 19 -7.47 -12.73 -23.50
N THR A 20 -8.76 -12.38 -23.54
CA THR A 20 -9.29 -11.33 -22.69
C THR A 20 -9.14 -11.67 -21.21
N PHE A 21 -9.32 -12.94 -20.82
CA PHE A 21 -9.16 -13.38 -19.44
C PHE A 21 -7.72 -13.24 -18.96
N ILE A 22 -6.73 -13.68 -19.74
CA ILE A 22 -5.31 -13.58 -19.38
C ILE A 22 -4.87 -12.10 -19.25
N ASN A 23 -5.27 -11.26 -20.21
CA ASN A 23 -4.93 -9.84 -20.16
C ASN A 23 -5.59 -9.12 -18.99
N LEU A 24 -6.86 -9.42 -18.70
CA LEU A 24 -7.59 -8.80 -17.60
C LEU A 24 -7.10 -9.30 -16.24
N SER A 25 -6.79 -10.60 -16.10
CA SER A 25 -6.30 -11.16 -14.84
C SER A 25 -4.90 -10.65 -14.51
N GLY A 26 -4.00 -10.58 -15.48
CA GLY A 26 -2.67 -10.00 -15.28
C GLY A 26 -2.74 -8.53 -14.84
N PHE A 27 -3.61 -7.75 -15.48
CA PHE A 27 -3.83 -6.36 -15.10
C PHE A 27 -4.47 -6.22 -13.71
N ALA A 28 -5.49 -7.03 -13.41
CA ALA A 28 -6.16 -7.01 -12.11
C ALA A 28 -5.21 -7.39 -10.96
N VAL A 29 -4.37 -8.41 -11.16
CA VAL A 29 -3.37 -8.83 -10.17
C VAL A 29 -2.33 -7.74 -9.96
N GLY A 30 -1.84 -7.11 -11.03
CA GLY A 30 -0.88 -6.00 -10.94
C GLY A 30 -1.41 -4.82 -10.14
N ILE A 31 -2.64 -4.37 -10.44
CA ILE A 31 -3.29 -3.30 -9.67
C ILE A 31 -3.50 -3.71 -8.21
N THR A 32 -3.96 -4.93 -7.97
CA THR A 32 -4.22 -5.42 -6.61
C THR A 32 -2.93 -5.42 -5.79
N ALA A 33 -1.83 -5.92 -6.35
CA ALA A 33 -0.53 -5.91 -5.68
C ALA A 33 -0.05 -4.48 -5.36
N CYS A 34 -0.15 -3.55 -6.31
CA CYS A 34 0.21 -2.14 -6.09
C CYS A 34 -0.64 -1.49 -4.99
N ILE A 35 -1.95 -1.75 -4.96
CA ILE A 35 -2.84 -1.23 -3.93
C ILE A 35 -2.48 -1.79 -2.55
N LEU A 36 -2.22 -3.10 -2.44
CA LEU A 36 -1.85 -3.73 -1.18
C LEU A 36 -0.55 -3.14 -0.62
N ILE A 37 0.48 -2.97 -1.46
CA ILE A 37 1.75 -2.34 -1.06
C ILE A 37 1.51 -0.89 -0.63
N THR A 38 0.72 -0.14 -1.38
CA THR A 38 0.40 1.25 -1.04
C THR A 38 -0.32 1.33 0.31
N PHE A 39 -1.26 0.41 0.56
CA PHE A 39 -1.99 0.36 1.82
C PHE A 39 -1.06 0.10 3.00
N TRP A 40 -0.10 -0.82 2.83
CA TRP A 40 0.91 -1.12 3.84
C TRP A 40 1.82 0.09 4.10
N ILE A 41 2.32 0.77 3.06
CA ILE A 41 3.15 1.97 3.20
C ILE A 41 2.38 3.10 3.88
N VAL A 42 1.11 3.30 3.52
CA VAL A 42 0.26 4.32 4.14
C VAL A 42 0.03 4.02 5.63
N ASP A 43 -0.10 2.75 6.00
CA ASP A 43 -0.22 2.35 7.39
C ASP A 43 1.08 2.63 8.17
N GLU A 44 2.23 2.28 7.59
CA GLU A 44 3.56 2.55 8.16
C GLU A 44 3.80 4.06 8.37
N PHE A 45 3.49 4.88 7.36
CA PHE A 45 3.59 6.35 7.46
C PHE A 45 2.59 6.97 8.45
N LYS A 46 1.43 6.34 8.65
CA LYS A 46 0.47 6.77 9.66
C LYS A 46 0.94 6.41 11.06
N TYR A 47 1.68 5.32 11.23
CA TYR A 47 2.27 4.94 12.50
C TYR A 47 3.17 6.05 13.06
N ASP A 48 4.00 6.66 12.22
CA ASP A 48 4.86 7.81 12.58
C ASP A 48 4.06 9.10 12.86
N LYS A 49 2.79 9.16 12.44
CA LYS A 49 1.88 10.30 12.61
C LYS A 49 0.71 10.05 13.55
N PHE A 50 0.78 9.04 14.43
CA PHE A 50 -0.28 8.76 15.40
C PHE A 50 -0.56 9.93 16.37
N HIS A 51 0.38 10.87 16.54
CA HIS A 51 0.22 12.04 17.40
C HIS A 51 -0.27 13.26 16.62
N LYS A 52 -1.43 13.81 17.04
CA LYS A 52 -2.12 14.98 16.47
C LYS A 52 -1.30 16.29 16.43
N LYS A 53 -0.10 16.32 17.02
CA LYS A 53 0.86 17.43 17.01
C LYS A 53 2.30 16.93 16.79
N SER A 54 2.53 15.92 15.93
CA SER A 54 3.87 15.33 15.71
C SER A 54 4.94 16.36 15.34
N ASP A 55 4.54 17.44 14.65
CA ASP A 55 5.38 18.59 14.28
C ASP A 55 6.01 19.33 15.47
N ARG A 56 5.45 19.17 16.68
CA ARG A 56 5.90 19.86 17.91
C ARG A 56 6.51 18.92 18.95
N ILE A 57 6.64 17.63 18.66
CA ILE A 57 7.19 16.65 19.58
C ILE A 57 8.66 16.46 19.23
N TYR A 58 9.55 17.10 19.99
CA TYR A 58 10.99 16.89 19.90
C TYR A 58 11.40 15.84 20.92
N ARG A 59 12.07 14.76 20.48
CA ARG A 59 12.67 13.77 21.39
C ARG A 59 13.96 14.35 21.96
N ILE A 60 13.93 14.73 23.23
CA ILE A 60 15.14 15.12 23.97
C ILE A 60 15.90 13.83 24.28
N ILE A 61 17.00 13.61 23.58
CA ILE A 61 17.95 12.54 23.89
C ILE A 61 19.02 13.10 24.83
N VAL A 62 18.96 12.69 26.09
CA VAL A 62 20.05 12.96 27.05
C VAL A 62 21.13 11.92 26.76
N PHE A 63 22.25 12.38 26.19
CA PHE A 63 23.45 11.57 26.06
C PHE A 63 24.15 11.52 27.41
N GLU A 64 23.67 10.66 28.30
CA GLU A 64 24.46 10.24 29.45
C GLU A 64 25.44 9.17 28.96
N ASP A 65 26.72 9.31 29.31
CA ASP A 65 27.82 8.41 28.95
C ASP A 65 27.74 7.08 29.73
N THR A 66 26.54 6.51 29.79
CA THR A 66 26.28 5.16 30.29
C THR A 66 26.05 4.27 29.09
N LYS A 67 26.66 3.08 29.12
CA LYS A 67 26.57 2.05 28.07
C LYS A 67 25.15 1.47 27.99
N GLN A 68 24.16 2.27 27.62
CA GLN A 68 22.80 1.82 27.38
C GLN A 68 22.70 1.27 25.96
N PRO A 69 22.03 0.13 25.75
CA PRO A 69 21.82 -0.39 24.40
C PRO A 69 21.05 0.65 23.59
N ARG A 70 21.56 0.99 22.40
CA ARG A 70 21.00 2.01 21.49
C ARG A 70 19.64 1.62 20.89
N THR A 71 18.98 0.59 21.41
CA THR A 71 17.68 0.10 20.98
C THR A 71 16.57 0.77 21.79
N PRO A 72 15.58 1.40 21.14
CA PRO A 72 14.40 1.92 21.81
C PRO A 72 13.66 0.81 22.58
N HIS A 73 13.17 1.11 23.78
CA HIS A 73 12.50 0.18 24.70
C HIS A 73 11.35 -0.68 24.10
N PRO A 74 10.60 -0.27 23.04
CA PRO A 74 9.61 -1.16 22.42
C PRO A 74 10.18 -2.21 21.47
N MET A 75 11.46 -2.15 21.06
CA MET A 75 12.10 -3.18 20.21
C MET A 75 12.93 -4.21 21.01
N ALA A 76 13.15 -4.00 22.30
CA ALA A 76 13.96 -4.88 23.14
C ALA A 76 13.18 -6.08 23.72
N MET A 77 11.88 -6.15 23.50
CA MET A 77 10.98 -7.13 24.15
C MET A 77 10.28 -8.07 23.15
N ALA A 78 10.88 -8.28 21.97
CA ALA A 78 10.49 -9.31 21.01
C ALA A 78 11.58 -10.38 20.89
#